data_AF-A0A2S0UB91-F1
#
_entry.id   AF-A0A2S0UB91-F1
#
_cell.length_a   1.000
_cell.length_b   1.000
_cell.length_c   1.000
_cell.angle_alpha   90.00
_cell.angle_beta   90.00
_cell.angle_gamma   90.00
#
_symmetry.space_group_name_H-M   'P 1'
#
loop_
_entity.id
_entity.type
_entity.pdbx_description
1 polymer ?
#
loop_
_entity_poly.entity_id
_entity_poly.type
_entity_poly.pdbx_seq_one_letter_code
_entity_poly.pdbx_strand_id
1 'polypeptide(L)'
;MYSNKHNDTLYIMTYTLNSGIKGTVPLSNDQIRTWMDCYKDGSKFVTEIGKEFFGLNPELVADFKVHNKYSNYQETLSPVQPQSGMNELSDAYKKSEQILIKVECKCGTSYVTESPFKRTKWYCTKCNEIVFLDSKKGRVETSKGPAYLMTNKYYVERETTVS
;
A
#
# COMPACT_ATOMS: atom_id res chain seq x y z
N MET A 1 -8.80 -35.03 -0.95
CA MET A 1 -7.89 -34.42 0.05
C MET A 1 -8.03 -32.92 -0.08
N TYR A 2 -8.38 -32.23 1.01
CA TYR A 2 -8.91 -30.87 1.00
C TYR A 2 -7.90 -29.82 0.55
N SER A 3 -8.31 -28.99 -0.41
CA SER A 3 -7.63 -27.77 -0.84
C SER A 3 -7.72 -26.70 0.26
N ASN A 4 -6.65 -26.50 1.03
CA ASN A 4 -6.50 -25.28 1.83
C ASN A 4 -5.91 -24.18 0.93
N LYS A 5 -6.78 -23.38 0.32
CA LYS A 5 -6.43 -22.03 -0.14
C LYS A 5 -6.06 -21.23 1.11
N HIS A 6 -4.78 -21.23 1.48
CA HIS A 6 -4.30 -20.27 2.46
C HIS A 6 -4.47 -18.87 1.89
N ASN A 7 -4.98 -18.00 2.75
CA ASN A 7 -5.28 -16.63 2.44
C ASN A 7 -3.94 -15.87 2.37
N ASP A 8 -3.31 -15.84 1.19
CA ASP A 8 -1.95 -15.33 0.90
C ASP A 8 -1.77 -13.81 1.08
N THR A 9 -2.49 -13.19 2.02
CA THR A 9 -2.28 -11.79 2.35
C THR A 9 -1.08 -11.67 3.28
N LEU A 10 0.03 -11.17 2.73
CA LEU A 10 1.24 -10.82 3.48
C LEU A 10 1.15 -9.37 3.99
N TYR A 11 1.59 -9.15 5.22
CA TYR A 11 1.70 -7.83 5.84
C TYR A 11 3.17 -7.52 6.09
N ILE A 12 3.53 -6.25 5.96
CA ILE A 12 4.91 -5.82 6.17
C ILE A 12 5.11 -5.53 7.66
N MET A 13 5.97 -6.32 8.31
CA MET A 13 6.51 -6.00 9.62
C MET A 13 7.79 -5.17 9.45
N THR A 14 7.83 -4.00 10.08
CA THR A 14 9.07 -3.22 10.23
C THR A 14 9.63 -3.49 11.61
N TYR A 15 10.93 -3.76 11.72
CA TYR A 15 11.61 -3.92 13.01
C TYR A 15 12.87 -3.05 13.06
N THR A 16 13.20 -2.60 14.27
CA THR A 16 14.41 -1.85 14.58
C THR A 16 15.22 -2.66 15.59
N LEU A 17 16.47 -2.95 15.27
CA LEU A 17 17.39 -3.61 16.19
C LEU A 17 17.96 -2.61 17.20
N ASN A 18 18.49 -3.10 18.32
CA ASN A 18 19.19 -2.28 19.33
C ASN A 18 20.38 -1.50 18.75
N SER A 19 20.94 -1.93 17.62
CA SER A 19 21.97 -1.20 16.86
C SER A 19 21.43 0.00 16.08
N GLY A 20 20.12 0.22 16.05
CA GLY A 20 19.44 1.22 15.22
C GLY A 20 19.19 0.78 13.78
N ILE A 21 19.64 -0.41 13.38
CA ILE A 21 19.40 -0.96 12.04
C ILE A 21 17.90 -1.28 11.91
N LYS A 22 17.28 -0.76 10.85
CA LYS A 22 15.88 -1.02 10.51
C LYS A 22 15.80 -2.06 9.39
N GLY A 23 14.90 -3.02 9.55
CA GLY A 23 14.58 -4.03 8.55
C GLY A 23 13.08 -4.12 8.31
N THR A 24 12.71 -4.68 7.17
CA THR A 24 11.32 -4.99 6.85
C THR A 24 11.22 -6.44 6.40
N VAL A 25 10.11 -7.07 6.75
CA VAL A 25 9.87 -8.47 6.41
C VAL A 25 8.38 -8.70 6.13
N PRO A 26 8.03 -9.32 4.98
CA PRO A 26 6.65 -9.68 4.69
C PRO A 26 6.29 -10.97 5.43
N LEU A 27 5.23 -10.92 6.25
CA LEU A 27 4.75 -12.04 7.05
C LEU A 27 3.26 -12.28 6.84
N SER A 28 2.84 -13.54 6.82
CA SER A 28 1.42 -13.92 6.88
C SER A 28 0.84 -13.65 8.27
N ASN A 29 -0.50 -13.66 8.41
CA ASN A 29 -1.13 -13.52 9.73
C ASN A 29 -0.68 -14.60 10.73
N ASP A 30 -0.48 -15.83 10.27
CA ASP A 30 -0.05 -16.94 11.12
C ASP A 30 1.40 -16.74 11.59
N GLN A 31 2.28 -16.31 10.67
CA GLN A 31 3.67 -15.97 11.01
C GLN A 31 3.75 -14.78 11.97
N ILE A 32 2.87 -13.80 11.84
CA ILE A 32 2.79 -12.66 12.78
C ILE A 32 2.38 -13.14 14.17
N ARG A 33 1.41 -14.06 14.29
CA ARG A 33 1.03 -14.62 15.60
C ARG A 33 2.20 -15.34 16.24
N THR A 34 2.90 -16.19 15.47
CA THR A 34 4.11 -16.87 15.94
C THR A 34 5.19 -15.87 16.36
N TRP A 35 5.40 -14.79 15.60
CA TRP A 35 6.31 -13.72 15.99
C TRP A 35 5.93 -13.10 17.33
N MET A 36 4.65 -12.78 17.54
CA MET A 36 4.18 -12.18 18.80
C MET A 36 4.39 -13.11 20.00
N ASP A 37 4.20 -14.42 19.82
CA ASP A 37 4.43 -15.41 20.87
C ASP A 37 5.93 -15.55 21.15
N CYS A 38 6.77 -15.64 20.11
CA CYS A 38 8.22 -15.65 20.25
C CYS A 38 8.75 -14.40 20.96
N TYR A 39 8.20 -13.23 20.63
CA TYR A 39 8.59 -11.96 21.23
C TYR A 39 8.24 -11.87 22.72
N LYS A 40 7.08 -12.42 23.13
CA LYS A 40 6.68 -12.47 24.55
C LYS A 40 7.55 -13.43 25.35
N ASP A 41 7.87 -14.58 24.78
CA ASP A 41 8.62 -15.64 25.45
C ASP A 41 10.14 -15.45 25.35
N GLY A 42 10.61 -14.46 24.58
CA GLY A 42 12.03 -14.25 24.31
C GLY A 42 12.68 -15.33 23.44
N SER A 43 11.88 -16.19 22.80
CA SER A 43 12.38 -17.28 21.97
C SER A 43 12.74 -16.80 20.56
N LYS A 44 13.78 -17.39 19.96
CA LYS A 44 14.22 -17.01 18.61
C LYS A 44 13.13 -17.34 17.59
N PHE A 45 12.72 -16.34 16.82
CA PHE A 45 11.78 -16.51 15.74
C PHE A 45 12.52 -16.98 14.49
N VAL A 46 12.04 -18.06 13.87
CA VAL A 46 12.55 -18.56 12.58
C VAL A 46 11.34 -18.93 11.72
N THR A 47 11.28 -18.40 10.50
CA THR A 47 10.21 -18.68 9.54
C THR A 47 10.76 -18.78 8.13
N GLU A 48 10.04 -19.46 7.25
CA GLU A 48 10.32 -19.48 5.82
C GLU A 48 9.59 -18.33 5.11
N ILE A 49 10.29 -17.65 4.21
CA ILE A 49 9.77 -16.56 3.37
C ILE A 49 10.18 -16.85 1.94
N GLY A 50 9.21 -17.28 1.12
CA GLY A 50 9.47 -17.66 -0.26
C GLY A 50 10.35 -18.92 -0.35
N LYS A 51 11.66 -18.73 -0.57
CA LYS A 51 12.66 -19.81 -0.62
C LYS A 51 13.80 -19.62 0.38
N GLU A 52 13.67 -18.63 1.28
CA GLU A 52 14.70 -18.25 2.23
C GLU A 52 14.20 -18.44 3.67
N PHE A 53 15.11 -18.74 4.58
CA PHE A 53 14.82 -18.74 6.01
C PHE A 53 15.12 -17.36 6.59
N PHE A 54 14.14 -16.80 7.28
CA PHE A 54 14.26 -15.57 8.03
C PHE A 54 14.30 -15.87 9.53
N GLY A 55 15.31 -15.36 10.21
CA GLY A 55 15.47 -15.49 11.65
C GLY A 55 15.56 -14.12 12.32
N LEU A 56 14.87 -13.95 13.44
CA LEU A 56 14.93 -12.73 14.23
C LEU A 56 14.99 -13.07 15.72
N ASN A 57 16.01 -12.55 16.40
CA ASN A 57 16.12 -12.67 17.86
C ASN A 57 15.33 -11.53 18.53
N PRO A 58 14.24 -11.81 19.26
CA PRO A 58 13.43 -10.77 19.89
C PRO A 58 14.19 -9.93 20.93
N GLU A 59 15.21 -10.50 21.60
CA GLU A 59 16.02 -9.76 22.59
C GLU A 59 16.83 -8.60 21.96
N LEU A 60 17.09 -8.68 20.66
CA LEU A 60 17.85 -7.67 19.92
C LEU A 60 16.95 -6.65 19.21
N VAL A 61 15.63 -6.80 19.31
CA VAL A 61 14.66 -5.91 18.68
C VAL A 61 14.26 -4.82 19.68
N ALA A 62 14.60 -3.58 19.36
CA ALA A 62 14.22 -2.41 20.15
C ALA A 62 12.74 -2.04 19.95
N ASP A 63 12.28 -2.09 18.70
CA ASP A 63 10.88 -1.86 18.35
C ASP A 63 10.49 -2.67 17.12
N PHE A 64 9.20 -2.99 17.00
CA PHE A 64 8.62 -3.49 15.76
C PHE A 64 7.20 -2.97 15.56
N LYS A 65 6.77 -2.91 14.30
CA LYS A 65 5.44 -2.45 13.89
C LYS A 65 4.92 -3.34 12.77
N VAL A 66 3.73 -3.87 12.94
CA VAL A 66 3.02 -4.62 11.91
C VAL A 66 1.55 -4.20 11.91
N HIS A 67 1.05 -3.78 10.75
CA HIS A 67 -0.35 -3.42 10.56
C HIS A 67 -1.04 -4.56 9.82
N ASN A 68 -1.89 -5.30 10.52
CA ASN A 68 -2.72 -6.36 9.97
C ASN A 68 -4.21 -6.07 10.22
N LYS A 69 -5.07 -6.93 9.68
CA LYS A 69 -6.54 -6.83 9.87
C LYS A 69 -7.00 -6.94 11.34
N TYR A 70 -6.10 -7.32 12.25
CA TYR A 70 -6.34 -7.46 13.69
C TYR A 70 -5.68 -6.34 14.51
N SER A 71 -4.96 -5.40 13.89
CA SER A 71 -4.31 -4.26 14.55
C SER A 71 -5.29 -3.19 15.07
N ASN A 72 -6.60 -3.47 15.05
CA ASN A 72 -7.64 -2.67 15.71
C ASN A 72 -7.59 -2.81 17.25
N TYR A 73 -6.41 -2.63 17.84
CA TYR A 73 -6.30 -2.20 19.23
C TYR A 73 -6.51 -0.67 19.25
N GLN A 74 -7.72 -0.27 18.86
CA GLN A 74 -8.20 1.12 18.90
C GLN A 74 -9.14 1.31 20.10
N GLU A 75 -8.99 0.49 21.14
CA GLU A 75 -9.55 0.76 22.45
C GLU A 75 -8.48 1.40 23.33
N THR A 76 -8.89 2.51 23.96
CA THR A 76 -8.20 3.35 24.94
C THR A 76 -7.36 4.53 24.42
N LEU A 77 -7.88 5.71 24.75
CA LEU A 77 -7.36 7.07 24.60
C LEU A 77 -7.73 7.81 23.31
N SER A 78 -9.02 7.84 22.96
CA SER A 78 -9.58 8.99 22.26
C SER A 78 -9.90 10.09 23.27
N PRO A 79 -9.40 11.34 23.11
CA PRO A 79 -9.90 12.48 23.88
C PRO A 79 -11.40 12.60 23.63
N VAL A 80 -12.20 12.82 24.69
CA VAL A 80 -13.63 13.08 24.56
C VAL A 80 -13.83 14.36 23.76
N GLN A 81 -13.99 14.24 22.45
CA GLN A 81 -14.52 15.30 21.61
C GLN A 81 -16.01 15.05 21.38
N PRO A 82 -16.87 16.06 21.55
CA PRO A 82 -18.32 15.91 21.44
C PRO A 82 -18.73 15.37 20.06
N GLN A 83 -19.59 14.36 20.08
CA GLN A 83 -20.03 13.53 18.95
C GLN A 83 -21.01 14.24 18.00
N SER A 84 -20.67 15.45 17.55
CA SER A 84 -21.46 16.21 16.59
C SER A 84 -20.65 16.38 15.30
N GLY A 85 -20.54 15.32 14.48
CA GLY A 85 -19.94 15.43 13.14
C GLY A 85 -19.17 14.22 12.60
N MET A 86 -19.00 13.15 13.38
CA MET A 86 -18.13 12.02 12.99
C MET A 86 -18.69 11.16 11.83
N ASN A 87 -20.01 11.19 11.60
CA ASN A 87 -20.64 10.46 10.48
C ASN A 87 -20.35 11.13 9.13
N GLU A 88 -20.24 12.46 9.05
CA GLU A 88 -20.01 13.16 7.78
C GLU A 88 -18.60 12.90 7.20
N LEU A 89 -17.61 12.73 8.07
CA LEU A 89 -16.22 12.47 7.64
C LEU A 89 -16.03 11.02 7.14
N SER A 90 -16.68 10.04 7.77
CA SER A 90 -16.56 8.63 7.37
C SER A 90 -17.16 8.36 5.99
N ASP A 91 -18.25 9.06 5.64
CA ASP A 91 -18.82 9.03 4.31
C ASP A 91 -17.98 9.82 3.29
N ALA A 92 -17.28 10.89 3.70
CA ALA A 92 -16.35 11.61 2.84
C ALA A 92 -15.13 10.77 2.41
N TYR A 93 -14.62 9.89 3.27
CA TYR A 93 -13.51 8.98 2.91
C TYR A 93 -13.94 7.80 2.05
N LYS A 94 -15.15 7.25 2.26
CA LYS A 94 -15.74 6.22 1.37
C LYS A 94 -16.15 6.78 0.01
N LYS A 95 -16.36 8.10 -0.09
CA LYS A 95 -16.55 8.87 -1.34
C LYS A 95 -15.26 9.29 -2.03
N SER A 96 -14.10 8.71 -1.70
CA SER A 96 -12.93 8.85 -2.58
C SER A 96 -13.18 8.04 -3.85
N GLU A 97 -13.84 8.68 -4.82
CA GLU A 97 -14.11 8.15 -6.16
C GLU A 97 -12.83 7.51 -6.71
N GLN A 98 -12.84 6.18 -6.89
CA GLN A 98 -11.74 5.50 -7.57
C GLN A 98 -11.62 6.09 -8.97
N ILE A 99 -10.48 6.75 -9.22
CA ILE A 99 -10.29 7.50 -10.45
C ILE A 99 -9.75 6.55 -11.51
N LEU A 100 -10.42 6.49 -12.66
CA LEU A 100 -9.92 5.78 -13.83
C LEU A 100 -8.82 6.59 -14.52
N ILE A 101 -7.75 5.91 -14.91
CA ILE A 101 -6.60 6.45 -15.62
C ILE A 101 -6.40 5.62 -16.89
N LYS A 102 -6.38 6.28 -18.04
CA LYS A 102 -5.94 5.69 -19.30
C LYS A 102 -4.47 6.00 -19.52
N VAL A 103 -3.62 4.97 -19.55
CA VAL A 103 -2.19 5.09 -19.82
C VAL A 103 -1.93 4.85 -21.29
N GLU A 104 -1.22 5.76 -21.95
CA GLU A 104 -0.69 5.60 -23.31
C GLU A 104 0.81 5.86 -23.35
N CYS A 105 1.61 4.82 -23.47
CA CYS A 105 3.07 4.94 -23.46
C CYS A 105 3.66 4.94 -24.87
N LYS A 106 4.79 5.63 -25.06
CA LYS A 106 5.63 5.61 -26.27
C LYS A 106 6.13 4.21 -26.64
N CYS A 107 6.15 3.26 -25.71
CA CYS A 107 6.47 1.85 -25.98
C CYS A 107 5.34 1.07 -26.68
N GLY A 108 4.24 1.75 -27.05
CA GLY A 108 3.09 1.17 -27.74
C GLY A 108 2.00 0.62 -26.81
N THR A 109 2.21 0.66 -25.49
CA THR A 109 1.25 0.11 -24.52
C THR A 109 0.12 1.09 -24.23
N SER A 110 -1.13 0.59 -24.25
CA SER A 110 -2.33 1.32 -23.88
C SER A 110 -3.22 0.49 -22.96
N TYR A 111 -3.58 1.00 -21.79
CA TYR A 111 -4.48 0.32 -20.83
C TYR A 111 -5.22 1.30 -19.92
N VAL A 112 -6.25 0.81 -19.24
CA VAL A 112 -7.01 1.55 -18.24
C VAL A 112 -6.78 0.94 -16.86
N THR A 113 -6.43 1.76 -15.88
CA THR A 113 -6.16 1.37 -14.48
C THR A 113 -6.91 2.28 -13.52
N GLU A 114 -7.16 1.80 -12.31
CA GLU A 114 -7.78 2.59 -11.24
C GLU A 114 -6.69 3.15 -10.32
N SER A 115 -6.96 4.32 -9.73
CA SER A 115 -6.11 4.94 -8.73
C SER A 115 -6.98 5.53 -7.62
N PRO A 116 -6.60 5.34 -6.34
CA PRO A 116 -7.35 5.89 -5.21
C PRO A 116 -7.33 7.44 -5.16
N PHE A 117 -6.35 8.06 -5.83
CA PHE A 117 -6.19 9.51 -5.88
C PHE A 117 -5.77 9.97 -7.28
N LYS A 118 -6.06 11.23 -7.63
CA LYS A 118 -5.57 11.84 -8.86
C LYS A 118 -4.05 12.00 -8.77
N ARG A 119 -3.34 11.40 -9.72
CA ARG A 119 -1.87 11.49 -9.81
C ARG A 119 -1.47 12.31 -11.04
N THR A 120 -0.32 12.99 -10.96
CA THR A 120 0.26 13.75 -12.09
C THR A 120 1.25 12.92 -12.90
N LYS A 121 1.76 11.83 -12.33
CA LYS A 121 2.71 10.90 -12.94
C LYS A 121 2.30 9.45 -12.68
N TRP A 122 2.63 8.58 -13.63
CA TRP A 122 2.44 7.14 -13.52
C TRP A 122 3.57 6.40 -14.24
N TYR A 123 3.80 5.13 -13.89
CA TYR A 123 4.82 4.29 -14.52
C TYR A 123 4.17 3.28 -15.46
N CYS A 124 4.63 3.21 -16.70
CA CYS A 124 4.15 2.21 -17.65
C CYS A 124 4.48 0.80 -17.14
N THR A 125 3.49 -0.07 -17.01
CA THR A 125 3.69 -1.46 -16.53
C THR A 125 4.57 -2.31 -17.45
N LYS A 126 4.75 -1.92 -18.73
CA LYS A 126 5.56 -2.68 -19.70
C LYS A 126 7.03 -2.26 -19.74
N CYS A 127 7.31 -0.96 -19.79
CA CYS A 127 8.67 -0.44 -20.00
C CYS A 127 9.18 0.45 -18.86
N ASN A 128 8.38 0.62 -17.80
CA ASN A 128 8.68 1.43 -16.61
C ASN A 128 8.99 2.92 -16.88
N GLU A 129 8.74 3.40 -18.09
CA GLU A 129 8.86 4.82 -18.41
C GLU A 129 7.75 5.63 -17.73
N ILE A 130 8.09 6.85 -17.32
CA ILE A 130 7.15 7.78 -16.71
C ILE A 130 6.20 8.31 -17.79
N VAL A 131 4.90 8.27 -17.50
CA VAL A 131 3.84 8.95 -18.25
C VAL A 131 3.27 10.07 -17.38
N PHE A 132 2.84 11.16 -18.01
CA PHE A 132 2.36 12.36 -17.33
C PHE A 132 0.88 12.60 -17.63
N LEU A 133 0.16 13.11 -16.64
CA LEU A 133 -1.25 13.49 -16.77
C LEU A 133 -1.41 14.62 -17.79
N ASP A 134 -2.19 14.36 -18.84
CA ASP A 134 -2.57 15.37 -19.82
C ASP A 134 -3.77 16.19 -19.30
N SER A 135 -3.45 17.26 -18.56
CA SER A 135 -4.46 18.18 -18.02
C SER A 135 -5.27 18.89 -19.11
N LYS A 136 -4.74 19.04 -20.34
CA LYS A 136 -5.43 19.72 -21.45
C LYS A 136 -6.52 18.86 -22.06
N LYS A 137 -6.31 17.55 -22.17
CA LYS A 137 -7.31 16.62 -22.71
C LYS A 137 -8.42 16.24 -21.72
N GLY A 138 -8.21 16.44 -20.43
CA GLY A 138 -9.23 16.14 -19.42
C GLY A 138 -9.54 14.64 -19.30
N ARG A 139 -10.82 14.30 -19.14
CA ARG A 139 -11.29 12.91 -19.07
C ARG A 139 -11.62 12.40 -20.47
N VAL A 140 -11.10 11.23 -20.82
CA VAL A 140 -11.36 10.52 -22.09
C VAL A 140 -12.30 9.35 -21.84
N GLU A 141 -13.24 9.12 -22.75
CA GLU A 141 -14.12 7.96 -22.70
C GLU A 141 -13.34 6.65 -22.89
N THR A 142 -13.60 5.67 -22.03
CA THR A 142 -13.01 4.33 -22.12
C THR A 142 -14.07 3.26 -21.90
N SER A 143 -13.73 2.01 -22.18
CA SER A 143 -14.61 0.86 -21.95
C SER A 143 -15.04 0.68 -20.49
N LYS A 144 -14.35 1.32 -19.54
CA LYS A 144 -14.67 1.30 -18.10
C LYS A 144 -15.32 2.60 -17.60
N GLY A 145 -15.53 3.57 -18.49
CA GLY A 145 -16.02 4.91 -18.17
C GLY A 145 -14.97 6.02 -18.38
N PRO A 146 -15.29 7.26 -18.01
CA PRO A 146 -14.42 8.41 -18.24
C PRO A 146 -13.14 8.33 -17.38
N ALA A 147 -11.98 8.37 -18.04
CA ALA A 147 -10.67 8.19 -17.42
C ALA A 147 -9.73 9.36 -17.71
N TYR A 148 -8.83 9.70 -16.79
CA TYR A 148 -7.79 10.70 -17.04
C TYR A 148 -6.69 10.13 -17.93
N LEU A 149 -6.32 10.85 -19.00
CA LEU A 149 -5.27 10.41 -19.90
C LEU A 149 -3.88 10.71 -19.32
N MET A 150 -3.02 9.69 -19.29
CA MET A 150 -1.60 9.83 -18.99
C MET A 150 -0.76 9.34 -20.16
N THR A 151 0.17 10.16 -20.62
CA THR A 151 0.98 9.86 -21.80
C THR A 151 2.39 10.43 -21.72
N ASN A 152 3.29 9.82 -22.48
CA ASN A 152 4.62 10.34 -22.79
C ASN A 152 4.92 10.30 -24.29
N LYS A 153 3.88 10.17 -25.13
CA LYS A 153 4.01 10.20 -26.60
C LYS A 153 4.28 11.61 -27.14
N TYR A 154 3.92 12.64 -26.37
CA TYR A 154 4.14 14.04 -26.69
C TYR A 154 4.39 14.83 -25.40
N TYR A 155 4.82 16.09 -25.54
CA TYR A 155 5.04 16.97 -24.40
C TYR A 155 3.72 17.32 -23.71
N VAL A 156 3.68 17.11 -22.40
CA VAL A 156 2.54 17.44 -21.55
C VAL A 156 2.99 18.51 -20.56
N GLU A 157 2.18 19.56 -20.40
CA GLU A 157 2.44 20.60 -19.40
C GLU A 157 2.36 20.01 -18.00
N ARG A 158 3.45 20.15 -17.26
CA ARG A 158 3.57 19.68 -15.88
C ARG A 158 3.32 20.89 -14.99
N GLU A 159 2.22 20.90 -14.23
CA GLU A 159 2.04 21.89 -13.18
C GLU A 159 3.18 21.70 -12.16
N THR A 160 4.15 22.61 -12.17
CA THR A 160 5.19 22.71 -11.17
C THR A 160 4.51 23.23 -9.91
N THR A 161 4.21 22.37 -8.94
CA THR A 161 3.98 22.85 -7.57
C THR A 161 5.31 23.40 -7.08
N VAL A 162 5.51 24.70 -7.30
CA VAL A 162 6.50 25.48 -6.57
C VAL A 162 5.99 25.50 -5.13
N SER A 163 6.77 24.89 -4.24
CA SER A 163 6.64 24.98 -2.78
C SER A 163 7.95 25.57 -2.27
#